data_AF-E8QXG3-F1
#
_entry.id   AF-E8QXG3-F1
#
_cell.length_a   1.000
_cell.length_b   1.000
_cell.length_c   1.000
_cell.angle_alpha   90.00
_cell.angle_beta   90.00
_cell.angle_gamma   90.00
#
_symmetry.space_group_name_H-M   'P 1'
#
loop_
_entity.id
_entity.type
_entity.pdbx_description
1 polymer ?
#
loop_
_entity_poly.entity_id
_entity_poly.type
_entity_poly.pdbx_seq_one_letter_code
_entity_poly.pdbx_strand_id
1 'polypeptide(L)'
;MQTPSSKSSLSPARQRLVELMQDLNFGHIERLEILDSQPVFDPPPRVVREIKFGARNGPRPEAALRDFVLKAQLVEFFACLDTLGDGVIERLEVQHGLPFRVALEEAAA
;
A
#
# COMPACT_ATOMS: atom_id res chain seq x y z
N MET A 1 -15.90 -9.47 -11.43
CA MET A 1 -14.98 -9.07 -10.35
C MET A 1 -15.38 -7.66 -9.95
N GLN A 2 -15.89 -7.45 -8.73
CA GLN A 2 -16.31 -6.12 -8.28
C GLN A 2 -15.04 -5.34 -7.94
N THR A 3 -14.73 -4.31 -8.72
CA THR A 3 -13.65 -3.38 -8.38
C THR A 3 -14.02 -2.71 -7.07
N PRO A 4 -13.19 -2.80 -6.00
CA PRO A 4 -13.52 -2.16 -4.73
C PRO A 4 -13.66 -0.66 -4.97
N SER A 5 -14.83 -0.12 -4.64
CA SER A 5 -15.19 1.27 -4.90
C SER A 5 -14.97 2.17 -3.68
N SER A 6 -14.74 1.58 -2.50
CA SER A 6 -14.58 2.28 -1.22
C SER A 6 -13.58 1.55 -0.30
N LYS A 7 -12.97 2.27 0.65
CA LYS A 7 -12.06 1.67 1.66
C LYS A 7 -12.76 0.58 2.47
N SER A 8 -14.04 0.77 2.78
CA SER A 8 -14.88 -0.20 3.49
C SER A 8 -15.10 -1.52 2.74
N SER A 9 -14.94 -1.55 1.41
CA SER A 9 -15.04 -2.78 0.60
C SER A 9 -13.77 -3.64 0.58
N LEU A 10 -12.67 -3.15 1.15
CA LEU A 10 -11.40 -3.88 1.22
C LEU A 10 -11.38 -4.88 2.39
N SER A 11 -10.59 -5.94 2.27
CA SER A 11 -10.30 -6.83 3.40
C SER A 11 -9.61 -6.06 4.55
N PRO A 12 -9.70 -6.53 5.81
CA PRO A 12 -9.02 -5.90 6.94
C PRO A 12 -7.51 -5.71 6.71
N ALA A 13 -6.86 -6.67 6.07
CA ALA A 13 -5.44 -6.60 5.74
C ALA A 13 -5.13 -5.49 4.72
N ARG A 14 -5.94 -5.36 3.66
CA ARG A 14 -5.81 -4.28 2.68
C ARG A 14 -6.14 -2.91 3.27
N GLN A 15 -7.13 -2.81 4.16
CA GLN A 15 -7.43 -1.57 4.88
C GLN A 15 -6.23 -1.12 5.74
N ARG A 16 -5.62 -2.06 6.48
CA ARG A 16 -4.41 -1.80 7.26
C ARG A 16 -3.25 -1.32 6.39
N LEU A 17 -3.09 -1.88 5.20
CA LEU A 17 -2.06 -1.43 4.25
C LEU A 17 -2.33 -0.01 3.73
N VAL A 18 -3.59 0.33 3.43
CA VAL A 18 -3.98 1.72 3.07
C VAL A 18 -3.62 2.68 4.20
N GLU A 19 -3.97 2.34 5.44
CA GLU A 19 -3.67 3.15 6.62
C GLU A 19 -2.17 3.33 6.80
N LEU A 20 -1.38 2.25 6.66
CA LEU A 20 0.06 2.31 6.74
C LEU A 20 0.65 3.27 5.69
N MET A 21 0.17 3.23 4.45
CA MET A 21 0.61 4.16 3.41
C MET A 21 0.23 5.60 3.76
N GLN A 22 -1.01 5.84 4.19
CA GLN A 22 -1.49 7.17 4.59
C GLN A 22 -0.66 7.77 5.74
N ASP A 23 -0.37 6.97 6.75
CA ASP A 23 0.45 7.35 7.90
C ASP A 23 1.90 7.61 7.50
N LEU A 24 2.44 6.80 6.58
CA LEU A 24 3.80 6.96 6.05
C LEU A 24 3.95 8.29 5.31
N ASN A 25 2.95 8.66 4.51
CA ASN A 25 2.89 9.84 3.65
C ASN A 25 3.98 9.84 2.55
N PHE A 26 5.25 9.82 2.92
CA PHE A 26 6.38 9.68 2.01
C PHE A 26 7.36 8.63 2.54
N GLY A 27 7.81 7.76 1.64
CA GLY A 27 8.80 6.75 1.95
C GLY A 27 8.53 5.46 1.20
N HIS A 28 8.94 4.34 1.80
CA HIS A 28 8.76 3.03 1.22
C HIS A 28 8.56 1.95 2.28
N ILE A 29 7.86 0.89 1.88
CA ILE A 29 7.64 -0.34 2.65
C ILE A 29 8.44 -1.44 1.94
N GLU A 30 9.19 -2.23 2.69
CA GLU A 30 10.07 -3.26 2.16
C GLU A 30 9.76 -4.63 2.76
N ARG A 31 10.01 -5.68 1.95
CA ARG A 31 9.79 -7.09 2.30
C ARG A 31 8.38 -7.33 2.82
N LEU A 32 7.39 -6.81 2.08
CA LEU A 32 5.98 -7.03 2.39
C LEU A 32 5.55 -8.34 1.72
N GLU A 33 5.30 -9.35 2.54
CA GLU A 33 4.81 -10.64 2.09
C GLU A 33 3.33 -10.55 1.69
N ILE A 34 2.98 -11.21 0.59
CA ILE A 34 1.64 -11.32 0.05
C ILE A 34 1.28 -12.80 0.02
N LEU A 35 0.15 -13.16 0.64
CA LEU A 35 -0.41 -14.51 0.67
C LEU A 35 -1.90 -14.43 0.34
N ASP A 36 -2.37 -15.24 -0.61
CA ASP A 36 -3.75 -15.20 -1.12
C ASP A 36 -4.19 -13.79 -1.56
N SER A 37 -3.29 -13.06 -2.21
CA SER A 37 -3.45 -11.65 -2.62
C SER A 37 -3.69 -10.69 -1.44
N GLN A 38 -3.36 -11.09 -0.20
CA GLN A 38 -3.49 -10.27 1.00
C GLN A 38 -2.11 -9.91 1.57
N PRO A 39 -1.91 -8.67 2.06
CA PRO A 39 -0.68 -8.31 2.74
C PRO A 39 -0.59 -8.97 4.12
N VAL A 40 0.55 -9.60 4.38
CA VAL A 40 0.90 -10.22 5.66
C VAL A 40 1.78 -9.25 6.47
N PHE A 41 1.53 -9.19 7.77
CA PHE A 41 2.21 -8.27 8.70
C PHE A 41 2.91 -9.00 9.85
N ASP A 42 3.06 -10.31 9.73
CA ASP A 42 3.83 -11.14 10.66
C ASP A 42 4.74 -12.07 9.84
N PRO A 43 6.05 -11.76 9.73
CA PRO A 43 6.74 -10.67 10.41
C PRO A 43 6.32 -9.27 9.91
N PRO A 44 6.44 -8.21 10.75
CA PRO A 44 6.08 -6.86 10.32
C PRO A 44 7.01 -6.38 9.20
N PRO A 45 6.47 -5.71 8.15
CA PRO A 45 7.29 -5.21 7.06
C PRO A 45 8.21 -4.08 7.54
N ARG A 46 9.33 -3.88 6.85
CA ARG A 46 10.23 -2.76 7.16
C ARG A 46 9.66 -1.49 6.55
N VAL A 47 9.50 -0.45 7.36
CA VAL A 47 8.93 0.84 6.92
C VAL A 47 9.99 1.92 7.05
N VAL A 48 10.27 2.62 5.95
CA VAL A 48 11.25 3.70 5.90
C VAL A 48 10.53 4.98 5.53
N ARG A 49 10.46 5.94 6.46
CA ARG A 49 9.83 7.25 6.26
C ARG A 49 10.84 8.24 5.66
N GLU A 50 10.43 8.91 4.60
CA GLU A 50 11.19 10.00 3.99
C GLU A 50 10.64 11.34 4.44
N ILE A 51 11.50 12.22 4.93
CA ILE A 51 11.12 13.55 5.42
C ILE A 51 11.67 14.59 4.45
N LYS A 52 10.79 15.35 3.80
CA LYS A 52 11.19 16.42 2.88
C LYS A 52 11.39 17.72 3.65
N PHE A 53 12.63 18.14 3.86
CA PHE A 53 12.93 19.44 4.48
C PHE A 53 12.43 20.60 3.60
N GLY A 54 11.79 21.60 4.20
CA GLY A 54 11.22 22.75 3.49
C GLY A 54 9.88 22.48 2.78
N ALA A 55 9.30 21.28 2.90
CA ALA A 55 8.01 20.92 2.34
C ALA A 55 6.97 20.59 3.43
N ARG A 56 5.68 20.54 3.06
CA ARG A 56 4.63 20.04 3.96
C ARG A 56 4.70 18.52 4.07
N ASN A 57 5.17 18.01 5.20
CA ASN A 57 5.20 16.57 5.53
C ASN A 57 3.98 16.10 6.35
N GLY A 58 3.05 17.00 6.67
CA GLY A 58 1.91 16.69 7.55
C GLY A 58 0.99 15.61 6.97
N PRO A 59 0.29 14.86 7.83
CA PRO A 59 -0.67 13.84 7.41
C PRO A 59 -1.76 14.45 6.53
N ARG A 60 -2.23 13.68 5.55
CA ARG A 60 -3.29 14.10 4.64
C ARG A 60 -4.62 14.30 5.41
N PRO A 61 -5.46 15.29 5.06
CA PRO A 61 -6.80 15.43 5.64
C PRO A 61 -7.65 14.17 5.43
N GLU A 62 -7.42 13.43 4.33
CA GLU A 62 -8.13 12.19 4.05
C GLU A 62 -7.80 11.04 5.01
N ALA A 63 -6.70 11.12 5.79
CA ALA A 63 -6.44 10.16 6.87
C ALA A 63 -7.53 10.22 7.97
N ALA A 64 -8.23 11.35 8.10
CA ALA A 64 -9.36 11.51 9.01
C ALA A 64 -10.69 11.02 8.43
N LEU A 65 -10.75 10.65 7.15
CA LEU A 65 -11.97 10.17 6.50
C LEU A 65 -12.07 8.66 6.64
N ARG A 66 -13.11 8.20 7.36
CA ARG A 66 -13.42 6.78 7.58
C ARG A 66 -13.67 6.01 6.28
N ASP A 67 -14.20 6.67 5.26
CA ASP A 67 -14.49 6.06 3.96
C ASP A 67 -14.26 7.07 2.83
N PHE A 68 -13.62 6.62 1.76
CA PHE A 68 -13.39 7.42 0.57
C PHE A 68 -13.34 6.52 -0.66
N VAL A 69 -13.69 7.10 -1.82
CA VAL A 69 -13.56 6.43 -3.11
C VAL A 69 -12.09 6.16 -3.37
N LEU A 70 -11.74 4.90 -3.63
CA LEU A 70 -10.34 4.52 -3.88
C LEU A 70 -9.82 5.30 -5.09
N LYS A 71 -8.66 5.97 -4.91
CA LYS A 71 -7.95 6.60 -6.02
C LYS A 71 -7.43 5.50 -6.96
N ALA A 72 -7.30 5.81 -8.26
CA ALA A 72 -6.89 4.86 -9.28
C ALA A 72 -5.62 4.07 -8.90
N GLN A 73 -4.66 4.74 -8.26
CA GLN A 73 -3.42 4.10 -7.79
C GLN A 73 -3.66 2.93 -6.83
N LEU A 74 -4.63 3.05 -5.91
CA LEU A 74 -4.96 1.96 -4.98
C LEU A 74 -5.66 0.81 -5.69
N VAL A 75 -6.53 1.12 -6.67
CA VAL A 75 -7.22 0.11 -7.47
C VAL A 75 -6.23 -0.68 -8.31
N GLU A 76 -5.33 0.01 -9.02
CA GLU A 76 -4.27 -0.60 -9.83
C GLU A 76 -3.32 -1.44 -8.96
N PHE A 77 -2.93 -0.92 -7.79
CA PHE A 77 -2.09 -1.65 -6.86
C PHE A 77 -2.75 -2.93 -6.34
N PHE A 78 -4.04 -2.89 -5.95
CA PHE A 78 -4.73 -4.11 -5.51
C PHE A 78 -4.96 -5.10 -6.65
N ALA A 79 -5.22 -4.64 -7.87
CA ALA A 79 -5.28 -5.52 -9.04
C ALA A 79 -3.92 -6.19 -9.32
N CYS A 80 -2.81 -5.49 -9.06
CA CYS A 80 -1.48 -6.08 -9.12
C CYS A 80 -1.30 -7.18 -8.07
N LEU A 81 -1.74 -6.98 -6.82
CA LEU A 81 -1.73 -8.04 -5.79
C LEU A 81 -2.60 -9.24 -6.18
N ASP A 82 -3.79 -8.99 -6.73
CA ASP A 82 -4.70 -10.03 -7.22
C ASP A 82 -4.07 -10.87 -8.35
N THR A 83 -3.17 -10.27 -9.13
CA THR A 83 -2.42 -10.96 -10.19
C THR A 83 -1.21 -11.71 -9.64
N LEU A 84 -0.53 -11.15 -8.63
CA LEU A 84 0.61 -11.77 -7.97
C LEU A 84 0.21 -13.07 -7.26
N GLY A 85 -0.95 -13.09 -6.58
CA GLY A 85 -1.38 -14.23 -5.78
C GLY A 85 -0.54 -14.34 -4.50
N ASP A 86 0.58 -15.04 -4.60
CA ASP A 86 1.55 -15.23 -3.52
C ASP A 86 2.91 -14.68 -3.94
N GLY A 87 3.61 -14.01 -3.02
CA GLY A 87 4.95 -13.50 -3.31
C GLY A 87 5.41 -12.43 -2.33
N VAL A 88 6.55 -11.81 -2.66
CA VAL A 88 7.13 -10.75 -1.84
C VAL A 88 7.23 -9.47 -2.65
N ILE A 89 6.65 -8.40 -2.10
CA ILE A 89 6.96 -7.05 -2.54
C ILE A 89 8.27 -6.64 -1.86
N GLU A 90 9.33 -6.62 -2.65
CA GLU A 90 10.64 -6.14 -2.21
C GLU A 90 10.58 -4.68 -1.78
N ARG A 91 9.87 -3.86 -2.58
CA ARG A 91 9.74 -2.43 -2.30
C ARG A 91 8.45 -1.85 -2.84
N LEU A 92 7.66 -1.25 -1.96
CA LEU A 92 6.50 -0.42 -2.28
C LEU A 92 6.83 1.04 -1.95
N GLU A 93 6.97 1.88 -2.98
CA GLU A 93 7.14 3.31 -2.83
C GLU A 93 5.80 4.00 -2.59
N VAL A 94 5.79 4.90 -1.60
CA VAL A 94 4.61 5.63 -1.17
C VAL A 94 4.87 7.12 -1.34
N GLN A 95 3.99 7.79 -2.08
CA GLN A 95 4.01 9.24 -2.24
C GLN A 95 2.66 9.83 -1.89
N HIS A 96 2.70 10.84 -1.01
CA HIS A 96 1.52 11.45 -0.45
C HIS A 96 0.50 10.42 0.10
N GLY A 97 0.98 9.33 0.69
CA GLY A 97 0.14 8.27 1.25
C GLY A 97 -0.63 7.43 0.24
N LEU A 98 -0.15 7.38 -1.00
CA LEU A 98 -0.64 6.49 -2.05
C LEU A 98 0.50 5.63 -2.59
N PRO A 99 0.21 4.41 -3.08
CA PRO A 99 1.19 3.63 -3.80
C PRO A 99 1.61 4.38 -5.05
N PHE A 100 2.91 4.40 -5.32
CA PHE A 100 3.50 5.06 -6.48
C PHE A 100 4.21 4.05 -7.39
N ARG A 101 4.96 3.13 -6.81
CA ARG A 101 5.72 2.12 -7.52
C ARG A 101 5.90 0.86 -6.67
N VAL A 102 5.90 -0.29 -7.31
CA VAL A 102 6.21 -1.58 -6.71
C VAL A 102 7.41 -2.21 -7.41
N ALA A 103 8.28 -2.85 -6.64
CA ALA A 103 9.28 -3.81 -7.10
C ALA A 103 8.92 -5.18 -6.51
N LEU A 104 8.80 -6.18 -7.38
CA LEU A 104 8.52 -7.57 -7.05
C LEU A 104 9.79 -8.38 -7.22
N GLU A 105 10.00 -9.37 -6.36
CA GLU A 105 10.99 -10.42 -6.61
C GLU A 105 10.35 -11.49 -7.50
N GLU A 106 10.98 -11.76 -8.65
CA GLU A 106 10.59 -12.82 -9.56
C GLU A 106 11.76 -13.78 -9.73
N ALA A 107 11.48 -15.09 -9.64
CA ALA A 107 12.49 -16.09 -9.96
C ALA A 107 12.73 -16.10 -11.47
N ALA A 108 14.00 -15.95 -11.89
CA ALA A 108 14.38 -16.16 -13.28
C ALA A 108 14.19 -17.64 -13.64
N ALA A 109 13.42 -17.90 -14.70
CA ALA A 109 13.23 -19.24 -15.29
C ALA A 109 14.46 -19.70 -16.08
#